data_AF-A0A0Q7I7Z5-F1
#
_entry.id   AF-A0A0Q7I7Z5-F1
#
_cell.length_a   1.000
_cell.length_b   1.000
_cell.length_c   1.000
_cell.angle_alpha   90.00
_cell.angle_beta   90.00
_cell.angle_gamma   90.00
#
_symmetry.space_group_name_H-M   'P 1'
#
loop_
_entity.id
_entity.type
_entity.pdbx_description
1 polymer ?
#
loop_
_entity_poly.entity_id
_entity_poly.type
_entity_poly.pdbx_seq_one_letter_code
_entity_poly.pdbx_strand_id
1 'polypeptide(L)'
;MTLPNLSPKSIAAYNRFAKELAAFNAMLIKSKKPQPVQDETLMALNGLIIIANRLFRRHADLPRFFGVSVNKPMAHADLAVLVGRLTAASLHFEERYHHLTVPRPANSLD
;
A
#
# COMPACT_ATOMS: atom_id res chain seq x y z
N MET A 1 -2.39 -24.71 3.21
CA MET A 1 -1.78 -24.10 2.01
C MET A 1 -0.54 -23.35 2.46
N THR A 2 0.63 -23.68 1.94
CA THR A 2 1.89 -22.99 2.28
C THR A 2 1.87 -21.59 1.67
N LEU A 3 2.18 -20.58 2.48
CA LEU A 3 2.29 -19.19 2.01
C LEU A 3 3.41 -19.08 0.98
N PRO A 4 3.18 -18.48 -0.20
CA PRO A 4 4.24 -18.33 -1.18
C PRO A 4 5.31 -17.38 -0.64
N ASN A 5 6.56 -17.83 -0.62
CA ASN A 5 7.71 -17.01 -0.24
C ASN A 5 7.77 -15.75 -1.11
N LEU A 6 7.95 -14.58 -0.49
CA LEU A 6 8.14 -13.33 -1.22
C LEU A 6 9.52 -13.30 -1.86
N SER A 7 9.56 -12.94 -3.15
CA SER A 7 10.83 -12.64 -3.81
C SER A 7 11.47 -11.36 -3.22
N PRO A 8 12.81 -11.21 -3.26
CA PRO A 8 13.47 -9.95 -2.85
C PRO A 8 12.88 -8.71 -3.55
N LYS A 9 12.50 -8.85 -4.82
CA LYS A 9 11.82 -7.79 -5.59
C LYS A 9 10.45 -7.44 -5.01
N SER A 10 9.68 -8.43 -4.55
CA SER A 10 8.38 -8.22 -3.90
C SER A 10 8.52 -7.53 -2.56
N ILE A 11 9.54 -7.88 -1.78
CA ILE A 11 9.85 -7.23 -0.49
C ILE A 11 10.23 -5.77 -0.70
N ALA A 12 11.13 -5.49 -1.66
CA ALA A 12 11.51 -4.11 -1.99
C ALA A 12 10.31 -3.28 -2.47
N ALA A 13 9.44 -3.87 -3.29
CA ALA A 13 8.21 -3.24 -3.75
C ALA A 13 7.24 -2.96 -2.59
N TYR A 14 7.09 -3.91 -1.65
CA TYR A 14 6.29 -3.72 -0.43
C TYR A 14 6.84 -2.58 0.43
N ASN A 15 8.14 -2.56 0.71
CA ASN A 15 8.77 -1.52 1.53
C ASN A 15 8.59 -0.11 0.94
N ARG A 16 8.71 0.02 -0.39
CA ARG A 16 8.44 1.29 -1.08
C ARG A 16 6.97 1.68 -0.96
N PHE A 17 6.07 0.74 -1.22
CA PHE A 17 4.62 0.94 -1.08
C PHE A 17 4.24 1.39 0.34
N ALA A 18 4.72 0.70 1.36
CA ALA A 18 4.44 1.01 2.76
C ALA A 18 4.92 2.42 3.15
N LYS A 19 6.12 2.81 2.70
CA LYS A 19 6.66 4.17 2.93
C LYS A 19 5.80 5.25 2.27
N GLU A 20 5.43 5.06 1.01
CA GLU A 20 4.59 6.04 0.30
C GLU A 20 3.17 6.10 0.89
N LEU A 21 2.59 4.97 1.30
CA LEU A 21 1.28 4.92 1.97
C LEU A 21 1.32 5.61 3.35
N ALA A 22 2.40 5.44 4.11
CA ALA A 22 2.59 6.16 5.36
C ALA A 22 2.67 7.68 5.16
N ALA A 23 3.28 8.15 4.07
CA ALA A 23 3.31 9.57 3.73
C ALA A 23 1.90 10.11 3.42
N PHE A 24 1.07 9.36 2.68
CA PHE A 24 -0.33 9.71 2.45
C PHE A 24 -1.11 9.82 3.77
N ASN A 25 -0.97 8.84 4.67
CA ASN A 25 -1.60 8.88 6.00
C ASN A 25 -1.16 10.10 6.82
N ALA A 26 0.14 10.40 6.85
CA ALA A 26 0.67 11.54 7.59
C ALA A 26 0.12 12.87 7.04
N MET A 27 -0.04 13.00 5.73
CA MET A 27 -0.62 14.19 5.12
C MET A 27 -2.11 14.33 5.38
N LEU A 28 -2.87 13.23 5.36
CA LEU A 28 -4.29 13.23 5.73
C LEU A 28 -4.51 13.74 7.16
N ILE A 29 -3.66 13.31 8.10
CA ILE A 29 -3.73 13.73 9.51
C ILE A 29 -3.35 15.22 9.67
N LYS A 30 -2.34 15.69 8.94
CA LYS A 30 -1.86 17.07 9.02
C LYS A 30 -2.77 18.09 8.32
N SER A 31 -3.58 17.65 7.36
CA SER A 31 -4.47 18.52 6.59
C SER A 31 -5.63 19.02 7.46
N LYS A 32 -5.53 20.26 7.96
CA LYS A 32 -6.54 20.89 8.83
C LYS A 32 -7.76 21.44 8.07
N LYS A 33 -7.68 21.57 6.74
CA LYS A 33 -8.77 22.10 5.90
C LYS A 33 -9.01 21.14 4.72
N PRO A 34 -10.14 20.43 4.67
CA PRO A 34 -10.44 19.54 3.57
C PRO A 34 -10.68 20.36 2.29
N GLN A 35 -9.67 20.42 1.44
CA GLN A 35 -9.78 20.91 0.07
C GLN A 35 -9.95 19.72 -0.89
N PRO A 36 -10.47 19.95 -2.10
CA PRO A 36 -10.44 18.94 -3.15
C PRO A 36 -9.02 18.42 -3.37
N VAL A 37 -8.91 17.10 -3.52
CA VAL A 37 -7.62 16.45 -3.80
C VAL A 37 -7.20 16.80 -5.22
N GLN A 38 -5.99 17.33 -5.38
CA GLN A 38 -5.44 17.75 -6.67
C GLN A 38 -5.04 16.55 -7.54
N ASP A 39 -5.01 16.78 -8.84
CA ASP A 39 -4.77 15.76 -9.87
C ASP A 39 -3.46 15.00 -9.66
N GLU A 40 -2.38 15.69 -9.26
CA GLU A 40 -1.07 15.06 -9.00
C GLU A 40 -1.16 14.05 -7.84
N THR A 41 -1.96 14.36 -6.82
CA THR A 41 -2.17 13.47 -5.68
C THR A 41 -3.00 12.25 -6.10
N LEU A 42 -3.99 12.44 -6.96
CA LEU A 42 -4.79 11.35 -7.53
C LEU A 42 -3.97 10.44 -8.46
N MET A 43 -3.03 11.00 -9.23
CA MET A 43 -2.08 10.22 -10.03
C MET A 43 -1.15 9.38 -9.14
N ALA A 44 -0.60 9.97 -8.08
CA ALA A 44 0.23 9.24 -7.12
C ALA A 44 -0.56 8.11 -6.43
N LEU A 45 -1.81 8.39 -6.03
CA LEU A 45 -2.71 7.39 -5.43
C LEU A 45 -3.00 6.23 -6.39
N ASN A 46 -3.24 6.51 -7.67
CA ASN A 46 -3.41 5.48 -8.69
C ASN A 46 -2.16 4.62 -8.86
N GLY A 47 -0.96 5.22 -8.79
CA GLY A 47 0.31 4.48 -8.74
C GLY A 47 0.36 3.48 -7.58
N LEU A 48 -0.03 3.92 -6.37
CA LEU A 48 -0.11 3.06 -5.19
C LEU A 48 -1.11 1.92 -5.36
N ILE A 49 -2.28 2.20 -5.92
CA ILE A 49 -3.31 1.18 -6.20
C ILE A 49 -2.79 0.11 -7.16
N ILE A 50 -2.04 0.49 -8.18
CA ILE A 50 -1.43 -0.45 -9.12
C ILE A 50 -0.41 -1.35 -8.40
N ILE A 51 0.43 -0.78 -7.54
CA ILE A 51 1.43 -1.53 -6.78
C ILE A 51 0.74 -2.48 -5.79
N ALA A 52 -0.24 -1.99 -5.03
CA ALA A 52 -1.04 -2.78 -4.10
C ALA A 52 -1.69 -3.97 -4.80
N ASN A 53 -2.39 -3.75 -5.91
CA ASN A 53 -3.02 -4.82 -6.68
C ASN A 53 -2.00 -5.84 -7.22
N ARG A 54 -0.78 -5.42 -7.56
CA ARG A 54 0.29 -6.33 -8.00
C ARG A 54 0.82 -7.19 -6.84
N LEU A 55 1.01 -6.59 -5.66
CA LEU A 55 1.45 -7.29 -4.45
C LEU A 55 0.39 -8.28 -3.96
N PHE A 56 -0.87 -7.85 -3.93
CA PHE A 56 -1.99 -8.60 -3.38
C PHE A 56 -2.59 -9.61 -4.36
N ARG A 57 -2.19 -9.60 -5.64
CA ARG A 57 -2.78 -10.43 -6.72
C ARG A 57 -2.90 -11.92 -6.37
N ARG A 58 -1.95 -12.46 -5.60
CA ARG A 58 -1.89 -13.89 -5.24
C ARG A 58 -2.59 -14.22 -3.91
N HIS A 59 -3.25 -13.24 -3.29
CA HIS A 59 -3.91 -13.35 -1.99
C HIS A 59 -5.42 -13.18 -2.20
N ALA A 60 -6.16 -14.28 -2.22
CA ALA A 60 -7.60 -14.27 -2.48
C ALA A 60 -8.42 -13.52 -1.42
N ASP A 61 -7.87 -13.40 -0.22
CA ASP A 61 -8.44 -12.74 0.94
C ASP A 61 -8.16 -11.22 0.97
N LEU A 62 -7.23 -10.73 0.15
CA LEU A 62 -6.93 -9.30 0.07
C LEU A 62 -7.80 -8.62 -0.99
N PRO A 63 -8.25 -7.38 -0.74
CA PRO A 63 -9.11 -6.67 -1.67
C PRO A 63 -8.36 -6.25 -2.94
N ARG A 64 -9.10 -6.21 -4.05
CA ARG A 64 -8.69 -5.51 -5.27
C ARG A 64 -9.19 -4.07 -5.22
N PHE A 65 -8.31 -3.12 -5.52
CA PHE A 65 -8.62 -1.71 -5.54
C PHE A 65 -8.86 -1.23 -6.97
N PHE A 66 -9.80 -0.30 -7.14
CA PHE A 66 -10.07 0.35 -8.41
C PHE A 66 -9.38 1.71 -8.45
N GLY A 67 -8.85 2.06 -9.62
CA GLY A 67 -8.27 3.38 -9.83
C GLY A 67 -9.32 4.48 -9.69
N VAL A 68 -8.86 5.66 -9.29
CA VAL A 68 -9.67 6.86 -9.14
C VAL A 68 -9.57 7.71 -10.41
N SER A 69 -10.65 8.40 -10.75
CA SER A 69 -10.64 9.34 -11.88
C SER A 69 -9.86 10.60 -11.50
N VAL A 70 -8.87 10.96 -12.30
CA VAL A 70 -8.15 12.25 -12.14
C VAL A 70 -8.99 13.44 -12.61
N ASN A 71 -9.92 13.23 -13.55
CA ASN A 71 -10.76 14.30 -14.10
C ASN A 71 -11.96 14.67 -13.21
N LYS A 72 -12.05 14.10 -12.01
CA LYS A 72 -13.19 14.31 -11.09
C LYS A 72 -12.64 14.69 -9.72
N PRO A 73 -13.11 15.80 -9.12
CA PRO A 73 -12.70 16.17 -7.78
C PRO A 73 -13.03 15.04 -6.80
N MET A 74 -12.03 14.58 -6.07
CA MET A 74 -12.21 13.64 -4.97
C MET A 74 -12.35 14.42 -3.66
N ALA A 75 -13.37 14.09 -2.86
CA ALA A 75 -13.51 14.64 -1.53
C ALA A 75 -12.43 14.05 -0.61
N HIS A 76 -11.97 14.86 0.35
CA HIS A 76 -10.96 14.43 1.32
C HIS A 76 -11.43 13.24 2.18
N ALA A 77 -12.74 13.12 2.41
CA ALA A 77 -13.33 11.98 3.11
C ALA A 77 -13.20 10.68 2.29
N ASP A 78 -13.46 10.72 0.98
CA ASP A 78 -13.30 9.57 0.09
C ASP A 78 -11.85 9.13 0.00
N LEU A 79 -10.92 10.10 -0.06
CA LEU A 79 -9.49 9.83 0.01
C LEU A 79 -9.12 9.14 1.32
N ALA A 80 -9.61 9.64 2.47
CA ALA A 80 -9.33 9.05 3.77
C ALA A 80 -9.85 7.61 3.88
N VAL A 81 -11.06 7.33 3.36
CA VAL A 81 -11.61 5.97 3.32
C VAL A 81 -10.74 5.05 2.46
N LEU A 82 -10.35 5.50 1.26
CA LEU A 82 -9.53 4.70 0.35
C LEU A 82 -8.14 4.41 0.93
N VAL A 83 -7.47 5.41 1.49
CA VAL A 83 -6.17 5.25 2.15
C VAL A 83 -6.29 4.35 3.39
N GLY A 84 -7.38 4.47 4.18
CA GLY A 84 -7.65 3.59 5.30
C GLY A 84 -7.79 2.12 4.87
N ARG A 85 -8.53 1.86 3.78
CA ARG A 85 -8.66 0.50 3.22
C ARG A 85 -7.34 -0.05 2.69
N LEU A 86 -6.54 0.78 2.02
CA LEU A 86 -5.19 0.41 1.57
C LEU A 86 -4.28 0.07 2.75
N THR A 87 -4.39 0.84 3.84
CA THR A 87 -3.62 0.64 5.08
C THR A 87 -4.00 -0.69 5.74
N ALA A 88 -5.29 -0.97 5.89
CA ALA A 88 -5.77 -2.24 6.44
C ALA A 88 -5.31 -3.45 5.60
N ALA A 89 -5.37 -3.35 4.27
CA ALA A 89 -4.86 -4.41 3.39
C ALA A 89 -3.33 -4.58 3.49
N SER A 90 -2.59 -3.47 3.63
CA SER A 90 -1.14 -3.50 3.85
C SER A 90 -0.78 -4.21 5.14
N LEU A 91 -1.48 -3.89 6.25
CA LEU A 91 -1.25 -4.53 7.55
C LEU A 91 -1.55 -6.02 7.50
N HIS A 92 -2.67 -6.42 6.88
CA HIS A 92 -2.99 -7.85 6.70
C HIS A 92 -1.92 -8.58 5.88
N PHE A 93 -1.40 -7.95 4.84
CA PHE A 93 -0.29 -8.49 4.06
C PHE A 93 1.01 -8.58 4.89
N GLU A 94 1.29 -7.59 5.73
CA GLU A 94 2.46 -7.56 6.60
C GLU A 94 2.42 -8.66 7.66
N GLU A 95 1.30 -8.80 8.38
CA GLU A 95 1.09 -9.85 9.40
C GLU A 95 1.39 -11.24 8.83
N ARG A 96 0.95 -11.48 7.60
CA ARG A 96 1.18 -12.74 6.87
C ARG A 96 2.65 -13.00 6.56
N TYR A 97 3.45 -11.94 6.35
CA TYR A 97 4.85 -12.02 5.96
C TYR A 97 5.82 -11.52 7.04
N HIS A 98 5.34 -11.29 8.25
CA HIS A 98 6.10 -10.82 9.41
C HIS A 98 7.28 -11.76 9.76
N HIS A 99 7.21 -13.03 9.33
CA HIS A 99 8.29 -14.00 9.47
C HIS A 99 9.40 -13.88 8.42
N LEU A 100 9.20 -13.16 7.31
CA LEU A 100 10.18 -12.91 6.25
C LEU A 100 10.93 -11.57 6.40
N THR A 101 10.44 -10.68 7.27
CA THR A 101 11.11 -9.41 7.62
C THR A 101 12.17 -9.56 8.72
N VAL A 102 12.27 -10.75 9.34
CA VAL A 102 13.44 -11.10 10.16
C VAL A 102 14.66 -11.05 9.25
N PRO A 103 15.70 -10.24 9.56
CA PRO A 103 16.93 -10.26 8.81
C PRO A 103 17.42 -11.70 8.79
N ARG A 104 17.58 -12.29 7.60
CA ARG A 104 18.32 -13.55 7.46
C ARG A 104 19.64 -13.32 8.21
N PRO A 105 19.96 -14.06 9.28
CA PRO A 105 21.24 -13.89 9.94
C PRO A 105 22.31 -14.10 8.88
N ALA A 106 23.17 -13.10 8.72
CA ALA A 106 24.34 -13.18 7.87
C ALA A 106 25.27 -14.23 8.48
N ASN A 107 24.99 -15.50 8.22
CA ASN A 107 25.85 -16.67 8.37
C ASN A 107 25.06 -17.92 7.96
N SER A 108 25.00 -18.14 6.65
CA SER A 108 24.95 -19.50 6.09
C SER A 108 26.11 -19.55 5.11
N LEU A 109 27.32 -19.62 5.67
CA LEU A 109 28.50 -20.09 4.97
C LEU A 109 28.67 -21.56 5.38
N ASP A 110 28.69 -22.40 4.35
CA ASP A 110 29.32 -23.73 4.21
C ASP A 110 29.72 -24.49 5.49
#